data_AF-A0A3B9IBQ3-F1
#
_entry.id   AF-A0A3B9IBQ3-F1
#
_cell.length_a   1.000
_cell.length_b   1.000
_cell.length_c   1.000
_cell.angle_alpha   90.00
_cell.angle_beta   90.00
_cell.angle_gamma   90.00
#
_symmetry.space_group_name_H-M   'P 1'
#
loop_
_entity.id
_entity.type
_entity.pdbx_description
1 polymer ?
#
loop_
_entity_poly.entity_id
_entity_poly.type
_entity_poly.pdbx_seq_one_letter_code
_entity_poly.pdbx_strand_id
1 'polypeptide(L)'
;MENKKTTGGVNIGVRRVISYVVLVLLSFLCLFWFYVLFINATRSNGELGRGFTAIPSTHLMENLHNVLHGTLPMMRGMRNSLLVSAGTAACCTYFSVMTAFAIQAYNFKGKNAIFT
;
A
#
# COMPACT_ATOMS: atom_id res chain seq x y z
N MET A 1 20.32 -40.79 -5.78
CA MET A 1 19.83 -40.42 -7.12
C MET A 1 18.37 -40.02 -6.97
N GLU A 2 18.06 -38.73 -6.96
CA GLU A 2 16.65 -38.29 -7.04
C GLU A 2 16.58 -37.14 -8.04
N ASN A 3 16.08 -37.48 -9.22
CA ASN A 3 15.87 -36.58 -10.34
C ASN A 3 14.60 -35.77 -10.04
N LYS A 4 14.77 -34.55 -9.52
CA LYS A 4 13.67 -33.59 -9.35
C LYS A 4 13.23 -33.15 -10.75
N LYS A 5 12.28 -33.89 -11.33
CA LYS A 5 11.58 -33.50 -12.55
C LYS A 5 10.98 -32.12 -12.33
N THR A 6 11.58 -31.11 -12.95
CA THR A 6 11.00 -29.78 -13.06
C THR A 6 9.77 -29.91 -13.92
N THR A 7 8.60 -29.96 -13.27
CA THR A 7 7.29 -29.89 -13.94
C THR A 7 7.33 -28.73 -14.93
N GLY A 8 7.14 -29.04 -16.21
CA GLY A 8 7.22 -28.08 -17.32
C GLY A 8 6.36 -26.86 -17.02
N GLY A 9 7.02 -25.75 -16.70
CA GLY A 9 6.36 -24.49 -16.45
C GLY A 9 5.64 -24.00 -17.70
N VAL A 10 4.49 -23.35 -17.50
CA VAL A 10 3.74 -22.66 -18.56
C VAL A 10 4.70 -21.79 -19.39
N ASN A 11 4.59 -21.86 -20.72
CA ASN A 11 5.41 -21.08 -21.65
C ASN A 11 5.57 -19.63 -21.17
N ILE A 12 6.81 -19.11 -21.15
CA ILE A 12 7.15 -17.80 -20.56
C ILE A 12 6.28 -16.68 -21.17
N GLY A 13 5.95 -16.78 -22.47
CA GLY A 13 5.03 -15.88 -23.16
C GLY A 13 3.61 -15.91 -22.59
N VAL A 14 3.06 -17.11 -22.36
CA VAL A 14 1.71 -17.28 -21.76
C VAL A 14 1.68 -16.77 -20.32
N ARG A 15 2.71 -17.06 -19.51
CA ARG A 15 2.82 -16.50 -18.15
C ARG A 15 2.85 -14.97 -18.16
N ARG A 16 3.62 -14.37 -19.07
CA ARG A 16 3.73 -12.92 -19.21
C ARG A 16 2.40 -12.27 -19.63
N VAL A 17 1.69 -12.88 -20.58
CA VAL A 17 0.37 -12.41 -21.00
C VAL A 17 -0.63 -12.47 -19.85
N ILE A 18 -0.69 -13.59 -19.11
CA ILE A 18 -1.56 -13.72 -17.94
C ILE A 18 -1.21 -12.68 -16.88
N SER A 19 0.08 -12.50 -16.56
CA SER A 19 0.52 -11.47 -15.61
C SER A 19 0.10 -10.07 -16.04
N TYR A 20 0.25 -9.71 -17.32
CA TYR A 20 -0.16 -8.39 -17.80
C TYR A 20 -1.67 -8.19 -17.77
N VAL A 21 -2.46 -9.20 -18.13
CA VAL A 21 -3.92 -9.11 -18.01
C VAL A 21 -4.33 -8.88 -16.54
N VAL A 22 -3.74 -9.63 -15.60
CA VAL A 22 -3.99 -9.47 -14.16
C VAL A 22 -3.55 -8.08 -13.67
N LEU A 23 -2.37 -7.61 -14.08
CA LEU A 23 -1.84 -6.29 -13.72
C LEU A 23 -2.73 -5.16 -14.24
N VAL A 24 -3.23 -5.26 -15.48
CA VAL A 24 -4.14 -4.27 -16.07
C VAL A 24 -5.48 -4.25 -15.32
N LEU A 25 -6.05 -5.43 -15.03
CA LEU A 25 -7.30 -5.52 -14.26
C LEU A 25 -7.14 -4.94 -12.85
N LEU A 26 -6.05 -5.29 -12.15
CA LEU A 26 -5.75 -4.76 -10.83
C LEU A 26 -5.54 -3.24 -10.87
N SER A 27 -4.80 -2.74 -11.87
CA SER A 27 -4.58 -1.31 -12.07
C SER A 27 -5.89 -0.58 -12.28
N PHE A 28 -6.78 -1.10 -13.14
CA PHE A 28 -8.10 -0.51 -13.37
C PHE A 28 -8.95 -0.49 -12.10
N LEU A 29 -8.95 -1.58 -11.33
CA LEU A 29 -9.67 -1.66 -10.05
C LEU A 29 -9.13 -0.63 -9.04
N CYS A 30 -7.81 -0.48 -8.92
CA CYS A 30 -7.21 0.53 -8.06
C CYS A 30 -7.55 1.95 -8.52
N LEU A 31 -7.45 2.24 -9.82
CA LEU A 31 -7.76 3.57 -10.38
C LEU A 31 -9.23 3.95 -10.19
N PHE A 32 -10.15 2.99 -10.33
CA PHE A 32 -11.57 3.21 -10.08
C PHE A 32 -11.83 3.66 -8.64
N TRP A 33 -11.26 2.97 -7.64
CA TRP A 33 -11.41 3.36 -6.24
C TRP A 33 -10.79 4.72 -5.93
N PHE A 34 -9.63 5.04 -6.52
CA PHE A 34 -9.03 6.37 -6.42
C PHE A 34 -9.92 7.45 -7.04
N TYR A 35 -10.51 7.21 -8.21
CA TYR A 35 -11.43 8.14 -8.86
C TYR A 35 -12.68 8.41 -8.00
N VAL A 36 -13.25 7.36 -7.41
CA VAL A 36 -14.36 7.46 -6.46
C VAL A 36 -13.97 8.28 -5.22
N LEU A 37 -12.76 8.09 -4.69
CA LEU A 37 -12.25 8.88 -3.56
C LEU A 37 -12.17 10.37 -3.92
N PHE A 38 -11.62 10.71 -5.08
CA PHE A 38 -11.53 12.11 -5.54
C PHE A 38 -12.90 12.75 -5.72
N ILE A 39 -13.86 12.05 -6.33
CA ILE A 39 -15.23 12.56 -6.45
C ILE A 39 -15.86 12.76 -5.08
N ASN A 40 -15.74 11.79 -4.17
CA ASN A 40 -16.30 11.94 -2.82
C ASN A 40 -15.67 13.10 -2.04
N ALA A 41 -14.38 13.39 -2.24
CA ALA A 41 -13.73 14.56 -1.68
C ALA A 41 -14.31 15.89 -2.22
N THR A 42 -14.90 15.90 -3.42
CA THR A 42 -15.56 17.08 -4.00
C THR A 42 -17.01 17.29 -3.52
N ARG A 43 -17.58 16.34 -2.76
CA ARG A 43 -18.99 16.38 -2.33
C ARG A 43 -19.18 17.03 -0.96
N SER A 44 -20.36 17.61 -0.75
CA SER A 44 -20.80 18.17 0.54
C SER A 44 -21.41 17.09 1.47
N ASN A 45 -21.40 17.32 2.79
CA ASN A 45 -21.98 16.41 3.80
C ASN A 45 -23.46 16.05 3.54
N GLY A 46 -24.22 16.95 2.89
CA GLY A 46 -25.62 16.73 2.52
C GLY A 46 -25.83 15.88 1.26
N GLU A 47 -24.79 15.66 0.46
CA GLU A 47 -24.84 14.84 -0.76
C GLU A 47 -24.28 13.42 -0.52
N LEU A 48 -23.38 13.25 0.45
CA LEU A 48 -22.86 11.95 0.87
C LEU A 48 -23.96 10.96 1.31
N GLY A 49 -25.10 11.47 1.81
CA GLY A 49 -26.26 10.65 2.20
C GLY A 49 -27.23 10.29 1.06
N ARG A 50 -27.10 10.86 -0.15
CA ARG A 50 -28.11 10.75 -1.23
C ARG A 50 -27.74 9.78 -2.38
N GLY A 51 -26.67 9.00 -2.24
CA GLY A 51 -26.25 7.99 -3.24
C GLY A 51 -25.10 8.44 -4.14
N PHE A 52 -24.58 7.53 -4.98
CA PHE A 52 -23.41 7.73 -5.82
C PHE A 52 -23.72 8.61 -7.04
N THR A 53 -23.10 9.78 -7.12
CA THR A 53 -23.18 10.68 -8.30
C THR A 53 -21.79 10.74 -8.95
N ALA A 54 -21.70 10.38 -10.23
CA ALA A 54 -20.43 10.35 -10.97
C ALA A 54 -19.95 11.74 -11.44
N ILE A 55 -20.64 12.81 -11.04
CA ILE A 55 -20.34 14.19 -11.46
C ILE A 55 -19.59 14.89 -10.31
N PRO A 56 -18.40 15.45 -10.56
CA PRO A 56 -17.66 16.21 -9.56
C PRO A 56 -18.44 17.47 -9.18
N SER A 57 -18.56 17.73 -7.88
CA SER A 57 -19.24 18.92 -7.37
C SER A 57 -18.24 20.07 -7.14
N THR A 58 -18.73 21.30 -7.11
CA THR A 58 -17.91 22.53 -7.04
C THR A 58 -17.33 22.81 -5.64
N HIS A 59 -17.62 21.96 -4.65
CA HIS A 59 -17.31 22.20 -3.24
C HIS A 59 -15.95 21.65 -2.77
N LEU A 60 -15.05 21.25 -3.69
CA LEU A 60 -13.72 20.71 -3.33
C LEU A 60 -12.91 21.68 -2.46
N MET A 61 -12.88 22.97 -2.81
CA MET A 61 -12.12 23.99 -2.07
C MET A 61 -12.75 24.34 -0.73
N GLU A 62 -14.08 24.33 -0.63
CA GLU A 62 -14.79 24.55 0.64
C GLU A 62 -14.62 23.36 1.58
N ASN A 63 -14.66 22.11 1.07
CA ASN A 63 -14.41 20.90 1.84
C ASN A 63 -12.96 20.89 2.36
N LEU A 64 -11.99 21.19 1.51
CA LEU A 64 -10.59 21.29 1.90
C LEU A 64 -10.36 22.39 2.96
N HIS A 65 -10.97 23.56 2.79
CA HIS A 65 -10.89 24.64 3.77
C HIS A 65 -11.53 24.24 5.11
N ASN A 66 -12.70 23.59 5.08
CA ASN A 66 -13.41 23.10 6.26
C ASN A 66 -12.69 21.95 6.97
N VAL A 67 -11.95 21.12 6.25
CA VAL A 67 -11.14 20.04 6.83
C VAL A 67 -9.84 20.59 7.44
N LEU A 68 -9.26 21.64 6.84
CA LEU A 68 -8.06 22.30 7.35
C LEU A 68 -8.34 23.23 8.54
N HIS A 69 -9.48 23.92 8.54
CA HIS A 69 -9.87 24.91 9.58
C HIS A 69 -11.02 24.41 10.47
N GLY A 70 -11.46 23.17 10.30
CA GLY A 70 -12.54 22.57 11.08
C GLY A 70 -12.16 22.34 12.54
N THR A 71 -13.15 21.93 13.32
CA THR A 71 -13.05 21.65 14.76
C THR A 71 -12.10 20.50 15.12
N LEU A 72 -11.70 19.68 14.14
CA LEU A 72 -10.81 18.54 14.33
C LEU A 72 -9.38 18.92 13.93
N PRO A 73 -8.37 18.70 14.79
CA PRO A 73 -6.98 19.05 14.49
C PRO A 73 -6.33 18.03 13.53
N MET A 74 -6.82 17.95 12.28
CA MET A 74 -6.34 16.99 11.28
C MET A 74 -4.85 17.14 11.00
N MET A 75 -4.35 18.37 10.87
CA MET A 75 -2.94 18.64 10.58
C MET A 75 -2.01 18.14 11.70
N ARG A 76 -2.46 18.22 12.97
CA ARG A 76 -1.71 17.66 14.11
C ARG A 76 -1.71 16.13 14.07
N GLY A 77 -2.86 15.53 13.74
CA GLY A 77 -2.98 14.08 13.53
C GLY A 77 -2.04 13.57 12.45
N MET A 78 -2.05 14.19 11.26
CA MET A 78 -1.16 13.84 10.14
C MET A 78 0.32 13.96 10.51
N ARG A 79 0.71 15.03 11.20
CA ARG A 79 2.10 15.22 11.67
C ARG A 79 2.53 14.16 12.69
N ASN A 80 1.66 13.82 13.64
CA ASN A 80 1.94 12.78 14.62
C ASN A 80 2.09 11.41 13.95
N SER A 81 1.17 11.05 13.05
CA SER A 81 1.25 9.80 12.29
C SER A 81 2.51 9.74 11.42
N LEU A 82 2.90 10.85 10.79
CA LEU A 82 4.13 10.91 10.00
C LEU A 82 5.37 10.69 10.87
N LEU A 83 5.45 11.33 12.04
CA LEU A 83 6.58 11.18 12.96
C LEU A 83 6.67 9.73 13.48
N VAL A 84 5.54 9.15 13.90
CA VAL A 84 5.52 7.78 14.42
C VAL A 84 5.83 6.77 13.32
N SER A 85 5.22 6.89 12.13
CA SER A 85 5.48 5.97 11.02
C SER A 85 6.92 6.06 10.51
N ALA A 86 7.49 7.26 10.39
CA ALA A 86 8.88 7.43 9.98
C ALA A 86 9.86 6.87 11.04
N GLY A 87 9.62 7.18 12.32
CA GLY A 87 10.45 6.67 13.41
C GLY A 87 10.41 5.14 13.52
N THR A 88 9.20 4.57 13.44
CA THR A 88 9.03 3.10 13.47
C THR A 88 9.63 2.43 12.24
N ALA A 89 9.49 3.01 11.04
CA ALA A 89 10.12 2.50 9.83
C ALA A 89 11.66 2.51 9.96
N ALA A 90 12.26 3.59 10.44
CA ALA A 90 13.70 3.70 10.64
C ALA A 90 14.22 2.68 11.67
N CYS A 91 13.58 2.58 12.84
CA CYS A 91 13.96 1.59 13.84
C CYS A 91 13.78 0.16 13.33
N CYS A 92 12.64 -0.15 12.72
CA CYS A 92 12.34 -1.48 12.20
C CYS A 92 13.35 -1.92 11.13
N THR A 93 13.64 -1.05 10.16
CA THR A 93 14.62 -1.33 9.11
C THR A 93 16.03 -1.48 9.68
N TYR A 94 16.44 -0.64 10.63
CA TYR A 94 17.75 -0.75 11.30
C TYR A 94 17.93 -2.13 11.96
N PHE A 95 17.00 -2.52 12.84
CA PHE A 95 17.10 -3.81 13.52
C PHE A 95 16.96 -4.99 12.55
N SER A 96 16.04 -4.91 11.59
CA SER A 96 15.84 -5.98 10.60
C SER A 96 17.10 -6.22 9.76
N VAL A 97 17.77 -5.14 9.32
CA VAL A 97 19.02 -5.24 8.55
C VAL A 97 20.16 -5.76 9.42
N MET A 98 20.28 -5.31 10.68
CA MET A 98 21.32 -5.81 11.59
C MET A 98 21.16 -7.30 11.88
N THR A 99 19.92 -7.78 12.09
CA THR A 99 19.62 -9.20 12.26
C THR A 99 19.92 -9.98 10.98
N ALA A 100 19.49 -9.49 9.82
CA ALA A 100 19.81 -10.12 8.53
C ALA A 100 21.32 -10.21 8.28
N PHE A 101 22.07 -9.16 8.63
CA PHE A 101 23.53 -9.13 8.53
C PHE A 101 24.18 -10.12 9.49
N ALA A 102 23.75 -10.18 10.74
CA ALA A 102 24.27 -11.13 11.72
C ALA A 102 24.05 -12.60 11.27
N ILE A 103 22.88 -12.89 10.70
CA ILE A 103 22.52 -14.23 10.20
C ILE A 103 23.37 -14.61 8.97
N GLN A 104 23.61 -13.67 8.07
CA GLN A 104 24.30 -13.91 6.80
C GLN A 104 25.84 -13.88 6.95
N ALA A 105 26.39 -12.88 7.63
CA ALA A 105 27.83 -12.61 7.68
C ALA A 105 28.56 -13.41 8.78
N TYR A 106 27.89 -13.70 9.91
CA TYR A 106 28.52 -14.43 11.02
C TYR A 106 28.11 -15.91 11.05
N ASN A 107 29.06 -16.76 11.46
CA ASN A 107 28.82 -18.17 11.74
C ASN A 107 28.71 -18.36 13.26
N PHE A 108 27.48 -18.53 13.76
CA PHE A 108 27.19 -18.75 15.19
C PHE A 108 26.63 -20.14 15.43
N LYS A 109 26.81 -20.67 16.64
CA LYS A 109 26.44 -22.05 17.02
C LYS A 109 24.94 -22.36 16.84
N GLY A 110 24.07 -21.34 16.91
CA GLY A 110 22.63 -21.45 16.70
C GLY A 110 22.15 -21.29 15.25
N LYS A 111 23.06 -21.09 14.28
CA LYS A 111 22.73 -20.80 12.87
C LYS A 111 21.89 -21.90 12.22
N ASN A 112 22.16 -23.16 12.55
CA ASN A 112 21.44 -24.31 12.00
C ASN A 112 19.94 -24.30 12.37
N ALA A 113 19.54 -23.73 13.52
CA ALA A 113 18.14 -23.65 13.91
C ALA A 113 17.32 -22.61 13.11
N ILE A 114 17.99 -21.65 12.47
CA ILE A 114 17.34 -20.59 11.67
C ILE A 114 17.27 -20.98 10.18
N PHE A 115 18.21 -21.82 9.71
CA PHE A 115 18.31 -22.26 8.31
C PHE A 115 17.80 -23.68 8.03
N THR A 116 17.27 -24.39 9.05
CA THR A 116 16.57 -25.68 8.86
C THR A 116 15.16 -25.42 8.36
#